data_AF-A0A8T0AAS6-F1
#
_entry.id   AF-A0A8T0AAS6-F1
#
_cell.length_a   1.000
_cell.length_b   1.000
_cell.length_c   1.000
_cell.angle_alpha   90.00
_cell.angle_beta   90.00
_cell.angle_gamma   90.00
#
_symmetry.space_group_name_H-M   'P 1'
#
loop_
_entity.id
_entity.type
_entity.pdbx_description
1 polymer ?
#
loop_
_entity_poly.entity_id
_entity_poly.type
_entity_poly.pdbx_seq_one_letter_code
_entity_poly.pdbx_strand_id
1 'polypeptide(L)'
;MKCPAVSAKHAQLCDGGVMLKWSVLVYMLGVMAALLHLHYTHRRMLTELQSVRTECSNFYCYYYCCSGMSVALTCGGSRSKRDVSSQSKPRRKRQTEQRTFVHLVPASTYSYDERDSTVLSWAVGRSQGAGFQVSGESITVVTEGSYFIYSQVLYKDPTRLMGHVITKRLKGAETKLMKCLKSMPSNVSGPLNTCYTAGIHFLESGSVLELSVPRRSAELLISAQATFMGIFSV
;
A
#
# COMPACT_ATOMS: atom_id res chain seq x y z
N MET A 1 79.07 46.66 -31.33
CA MET A 1 78.70 46.90 -29.91
C MET A 1 77.36 46.21 -29.68
N LYS A 2 77.35 45.04 -28.98
CA LYS A 2 76.85 44.83 -27.59
C LYS A 2 75.41 45.34 -27.39
N CYS A 3 74.37 44.63 -26.93
CA CYS A 3 74.04 43.27 -26.37
C CYS A 3 72.47 43.28 -26.18
N PRO A 4 71.77 42.30 -25.55
CA PRO A 4 71.72 40.83 -25.72
C PRO A 4 70.30 40.17 -25.59
N ALA A 5 70.26 38.84 -25.83
CA ALA A 5 69.47 37.75 -25.19
C ALA A 5 67.91 37.69 -25.17
N VAL A 6 67.34 36.52 -25.51
CA VAL A 6 66.71 35.53 -24.57
C VAL A 6 65.82 34.49 -25.30
N SER A 7 66.04 33.22 -24.91
CA SER A 7 65.14 32.04 -24.86
C SER A 7 64.61 31.37 -26.14
N ALA A 8 65.22 30.22 -26.47
CA ALA A 8 64.62 29.16 -27.27
C ALA A 8 64.41 27.91 -26.39
N LYS A 9 63.20 27.73 -25.86
CA LYS A 9 62.67 26.44 -25.43
C LYS A 9 61.15 26.50 -25.53
N HIS A 10 60.55 25.69 -26.40
CA HIS A 10 59.42 24.80 -26.07
C HIS A 10 59.21 23.88 -27.27
N ALA A 11 59.81 22.70 -27.17
CA ALA A 11 59.47 21.56 -27.99
C ALA A 11 58.07 21.09 -27.57
N GLN A 12 57.19 21.08 -28.56
CA GLN A 12 55.91 20.41 -28.57
C GLN A 12 56.11 18.93 -28.20
N LEU A 13 55.54 18.46 -27.08
CA LEU A 13 55.36 17.04 -26.80
C LEU A 13 53.95 16.77 -26.30
N CYS A 14 53.35 15.75 -26.92
CA CYS A 14 51.97 15.29 -26.87
C CYS A 14 51.42 15.03 -25.44
N ASP A 15 50.17 15.43 -25.19
CA ASP A 15 49.38 14.85 -24.08
C ASP A 15 47.87 14.71 -24.40
N GLY A 16 47.55 14.09 -25.54
CA GLY A 16 46.17 13.73 -25.92
C GLY A 16 45.70 12.38 -25.36
N GLY A 17 46.60 11.59 -24.76
CA GLY A 17 46.31 10.21 -24.31
C GLY A 17 45.80 10.09 -22.88
N VAL A 18 46.13 11.06 -22.00
CA VAL A 18 45.76 11.00 -20.59
C VAL A 18 44.29 11.39 -20.40
N MET A 19 43.81 12.45 -21.05
CA MET A 19 42.41 12.90 -20.97
C MET A 19 41.39 11.84 -21.39
N LEU A 20 41.67 11.06 -22.45
CA LEU A 20 40.74 10.03 -22.92
C LEU A 20 40.58 8.87 -21.92
N LYS A 21 41.67 8.52 -21.21
CA LYS A 21 41.65 7.48 -20.16
C LYS A 21 40.80 7.90 -18.95
N TRP A 22 40.87 9.17 -18.55
CA TRP A 22 40.07 9.69 -17.43
C TRP A 22 38.58 9.75 -17.77
N SER A 23 38.22 10.18 -18.97
CA SER A 23 36.82 10.20 -19.42
C SER A 23 36.20 8.81 -19.47
N VAL A 24 36.94 7.80 -19.94
CA VAL A 24 36.48 6.41 -19.93
C VAL A 24 36.32 5.89 -18.49
N LEU A 25 37.25 6.22 -17.58
CA LEU A 25 37.18 5.79 -16.19
C LEU A 25 35.95 6.37 -15.47
N VAL A 26 35.67 7.66 -15.66
CA VAL A 26 34.50 8.34 -15.08
C VAL A 26 33.20 7.76 -15.64
N TYR A 27 33.14 7.50 -16.94
CA TYR A 27 31.98 6.86 -17.57
C TYR A 27 31.73 5.46 -17.01
N MET A 28 32.78 4.63 -16.89
CA MET A 28 32.67 3.28 -16.33
C MET A 28 32.23 3.30 -14.86
N LEU A 29 32.73 4.23 -14.05
CA LEU A 29 32.27 4.41 -12.66
C LEU A 29 30.81 4.84 -12.58
N GLY A 30 30.36 5.73 -13.47
CA GLY A 30 28.96 6.15 -13.55
C GLY A 30 28.01 5.00 -13.94
N VAL A 31 28.40 4.19 -14.93
CA VAL A 31 27.64 3.00 -15.35
C VAL A 31 27.56 1.98 -14.21
N MET A 32 28.67 1.73 -13.50
CA MET A 32 28.68 0.80 -12.36
C MET A 32 27.80 1.29 -11.21
N ALA A 33 27.80 2.59 -10.90
CA ALA A 33 26.93 3.18 -9.89
C ALA A 33 25.43 3.06 -10.26
N ALA A 34 25.09 3.29 -11.53
CA ALA A 34 23.73 3.11 -12.04
C ALA A 34 23.27 1.65 -11.97
N LEU A 35 24.14 0.71 -12.36
CA LEU A 35 23.85 -0.73 -12.25
C LEU A 35 23.70 -1.19 -10.80
N LEU A 36 24.52 -0.68 -9.87
CA LEU A 36 24.39 -0.91 -8.44
C LEU A 36 23.05 -0.38 -7.90
N HIS A 37 22.65 0.82 -8.33
CA HIS A 37 21.37 1.42 -7.93
C HIS A 37 20.18 0.63 -8.49
N LEU A 38 20.26 0.17 -9.75
CA LEU A 38 19.23 -0.66 -10.38
C LEU A 38 19.13 -2.05 -9.72
N HIS A 39 20.27 -2.65 -9.37
CA HIS A 39 20.31 -3.92 -8.68
C HIS A 39 19.80 -3.81 -7.23
N TYR A 40 20.11 -2.71 -6.54
CA TYR A 40 19.59 -2.42 -5.20
C TYR A 40 18.06 -2.22 -5.20
N THR A 41 17.55 -1.40 -6.13
CA THR A 41 16.10 -1.18 -6.28
C THR A 41 15.36 -2.46 -6.67
N HIS A 42 15.92 -3.27 -7.58
CA HIS A 42 15.36 -4.57 -7.95
C HIS A 42 15.32 -5.56 -6.76
N ARG A 43 16.40 -5.67 -5.97
CA ARG A 43 16.41 -6.51 -4.77
C ARG A 43 15.40 -6.03 -3.73
N ARG A 44 15.26 -4.71 -3.54
CA ARG A 44 14.26 -4.14 -2.62
C ARG A 44 12.84 -4.46 -3.08
N MET A 45 12.53 -4.34 -4.37
CA MET A 45 11.22 -4.74 -4.90
C MET A 45 10.94 -6.24 -4.71
N LEU A 46 11.94 -7.10 -4.90
CA LEU A 46 11.82 -8.54 -4.66
C LEU A 46 11.54 -8.87 -3.19
N THR A 47 12.18 -8.17 -2.24
CA THR A 47 11.91 -8.38 -0.81
C THR A 47 10.51 -7.92 -0.40
N GLU A 48 10.02 -6.81 -0.95
CA GLU A 48 8.65 -6.33 -0.71
C GLU A 48 7.61 -7.31 -1.30
N LEU A 49 7.84 -7.80 -2.53
CA LEU A 49 6.99 -8.83 -3.16
C LEU A 49 6.96 -10.14 -2.37
N GLN A 50 8.10 -10.56 -1.82
CA GLN A 50 8.17 -11.76 -0.98
C GLN A 50 7.42 -11.56 0.34
N SER A 51 7.55 -10.39 0.97
CA SER A 51 6.81 -10.02 2.18
C SER A 51 5.30 -10.11 1.95
N VAL A 52 4.81 -9.46 0.88
CA VAL A 52 3.40 -9.49 0.46
C VAL A 52 2.92 -10.92 0.17
N ARG A 53 3.76 -11.76 -0.47
CA ARG A 53 3.41 -13.17 -0.74
C ARG A 53 3.28 -14.00 0.55
N THR A 54 4.16 -13.79 1.53
CA THR A 54 4.05 -14.45 2.85
C THR A 54 2.82 -14.00 3.62
N GLU A 55 2.46 -12.72 3.55
CA GLU A 55 1.27 -12.19 4.22
C GLU A 55 -0.03 -12.71 3.57
N CYS A 56 -0.10 -12.75 2.23
CA CYS A 56 -1.22 -13.38 1.52
C CYS A 56 -1.33 -14.87 1.86
N SER A 57 -0.23 -15.61 1.89
CA SER A 57 -0.25 -17.05 2.21
C SER A 57 -0.73 -17.31 3.65
N ASN A 58 -0.26 -16.51 4.61
CA ASN A 58 -0.72 -16.59 6.00
C ASN A 58 -2.19 -16.20 6.16
N PHE A 59 -2.68 -15.23 5.37
CA PHE A 59 -4.09 -14.83 5.37
C PHE A 59 -4.99 -15.94 4.83
N TYR A 60 -4.60 -16.56 3.71
CA TYR A 60 -5.33 -17.72 3.15
C TYR A 60 -5.31 -18.92 4.12
N CYS A 61 -4.17 -19.24 4.74
CA CYS A 61 -4.08 -20.31 5.73
C CYS A 61 -4.98 -20.07 6.96
N TYR A 62 -5.03 -18.84 7.44
CA TYR A 62 -5.90 -18.46 8.57
C TYR A 62 -7.39 -18.59 8.20
N TYR A 63 -7.77 -18.18 6.99
CA TYR A 63 -9.15 -18.23 6.53
C TYR A 63 -9.65 -19.68 6.36
N TYR A 64 -8.82 -20.60 5.85
CA TYR A 64 -9.20 -22.01 5.68
C TYR A 64 -9.13 -22.82 6.98
N CYS A 65 -8.23 -22.50 7.92
CA CYS A 65 -8.17 -23.20 9.22
C CYS A 65 -9.25 -22.75 10.21
N CYS A 66 -9.73 -21.50 10.13
CA CYS A 66 -10.72 -20.98 11.09
C CYS A 66 -12.19 -21.06 10.60
N SER A 67 -12.44 -21.33 9.31
CA SER A 67 -13.81 -21.32 8.75
C SER A 67 -14.52 -22.69 8.70
N GLY A 68 -14.00 -23.74 9.34
CA GLY A 68 -14.79 -24.94 9.65
C GLY A 68 -15.37 -25.72 8.45
N MET A 69 -14.80 -25.62 7.25
CA MET A 69 -15.14 -26.50 6.13
C MET A 69 -14.21 -27.71 6.13
N SER A 70 -14.70 -28.78 6.75
CA SER A 70 -14.09 -30.12 6.76
C SER A 70 -14.04 -30.69 5.34
N VAL A 71 -12.90 -30.54 4.67
CA VAL A 71 -12.50 -31.47 3.60
C VAL A 71 -11.37 -32.31 4.16
N ALA A 72 -11.70 -33.55 4.51
CA ALA A 72 -10.77 -34.55 5.01
C ALA A 72 -9.71 -34.86 3.94
N LEU A 73 -8.58 -34.18 3.99
CA LEU A 73 -7.33 -34.66 3.43
C LEU A 73 -6.67 -35.53 4.50
N THR A 74 -6.76 -36.84 4.29
CA THR A 74 -6.10 -37.88 5.09
C THR A 74 -4.58 -37.68 5.02
N CYS A 75 -4.00 -37.05 6.03
CA CYS A 75 -2.56 -37.12 6.27
C CYS A 75 -2.25 -38.41 7.04
N GLY A 76 -2.11 -39.51 6.31
CA GLY A 76 -1.47 -40.72 6.80
C GLY A 76 0.04 -40.49 6.92
N GLY A 77 0.59 -40.72 8.12
CA GLY A 77 2.02 -40.62 8.39
C GLY A 77 2.36 -40.83 9.85
N SER A 78 2.30 -42.08 10.30
CA SER A 78 2.83 -42.51 11.59
C SER A 78 4.30 -42.11 11.73
N ARG A 79 4.64 -41.25 12.69
CA ARG A 79 6.00 -41.04 13.17
C ARG A 79 6.02 -40.87 14.68
N SER A 80 6.30 -42.00 15.33
CA SER A 80 6.94 -42.22 16.62
C SER A 80 7.05 -41.03 17.59
N LYS A 81 6.35 -41.16 18.72
CA LYS A 81 6.59 -40.40 19.96
C LYS A 81 8.05 -40.58 20.38
N ARG A 82 8.86 -39.54 20.19
CA ARG A 82 10.08 -39.38 20.98
C ARG A 82 9.71 -38.65 22.26
N ASP A 83 9.74 -39.37 23.36
CA ASP A 83 9.80 -38.80 24.70
C ASP A 83 11.06 -37.96 24.81
N VAL A 84 10.89 -36.65 25.02
CA VAL A 84 11.96 -35.78 25.48
C VAL A 84 11.41 -35.03 26.68
N SER A 85 11.56 -35.67 27.84
CA SER A 85 11.69 -34.99 29.13
C SER A 85 12.88 -34.02 29.03
N SER A 86 12.62 -32.79 28.59
CA SER A 86 13.55 -31.69 28.81
C SER A 86 12.75 -30.43 29.15
N GLN A 87 13.09 -29.90 30.32
CA GLN A 87 12.66 -28.65 30.94
C GLN A 87 11.92 -27.70 29.99
N SER A 88 10.61 -27.56 30.20
CA SER A 88 9.80 -26.49 29.61
C SER A 88 10.29 -25.14 30.12
N LYS A 89 11.29 -24.56 29.46
CA LYS A 89 11.50 -23.11 29.52
C LYS A 89 10.17 -22.49 29.10
N PRO A 90 9.53 -21.62 29.90
CA PRO A 90 8.29 -20.98 29.48
C PRO A 90 8.62 -20.24 28.20
N ARG A 91 8.05 -20.71 27.09
CA ARG A 91 8.10 -20.04 25.81
C ARG A 91 7.53 -18.66 26.10
N ARG A 92 8.38 -17.63 26.17
CA ARG A 92 7.94 -16.23 26.31
C ARG A 92 6.83 -16.09 25.28
N LYS A 93 5.58 -15.92 25.74
CA LYS A 93 4.50 -15.48 24.87
C LYS A 93 5.09 -14.23 24.23
N ARG A 94 5.40 -14.32 22.94
CA ARG A 94 5.67 -13.13 22.15
C ARG A 94 4.41 -12.30 22.42
N GLN A 95 4.56 -11.21 23.17
CA GLN A 95 3.52 -10.20 23.22
C GLN A 95 3.51 -9.66 21.80
N THR A 96 2.77 -10.34 20.93
CA THR A 96 2.40 -9.77 19.66
C THR A 96 1.58 -8.56 20.07
N GLU A 97 2.15 -7.36 19.92
CA GLU A 97 1.39 -6.12 20.04
C GLU A 97 0.07 -6.35 19.32
N GLN A 98 -1.05 -6.18 20.03
CA GLN A 98 -2.35 -6.38 19.42
C GLN A 98 -2.48 -5.31 18.34
N ARG A 99 -2.43 -5.74 17.08
CA ARG A 99 -2.62 -4.85 15.94
C ARG A 99 -3.99 -4.19 16.06
N THR A 100 -3.98 -2.87 15.94
CA THR A 100 -5.22 -2.10 15.91
C THR A 100 -5.86 -2.27 14.53
N PHE A 101 -7.16 -2.54 14.47
CA PHE A 101 -7.87 -2.57 13.20
C PHE A 101 -9.32 -2.13 13.35
N VAL A 102 -9.88 -1.61 12.27
CA VAL A 102 -11.32 -1.42 12.12
C VAL A 102 -11.75 -1.79 10.70
N HIS A 103 -12.86 -2.50 10.61
CA HIS A 103 -13.57 -2.84 9.39
C HIS A 103 -14.95 -2.20 9.43
N LEU A 104 -15.27 -1.47 8.37
CA LEU A 104 -16.45 -0.62 8.22
C LEU A 104 -17.33 -1.14 7.11
N VAL A 105 -18.63 -1.10 7.37
CA VAL A 105 -19.69 -1.45 6.43
C VAL A 105 -20.57 -0.22 6.20
N PRO A 106 -21.18 -0.07 5.02
CA PRO A 106 -21.94 1.13 4.69
C PRO A 106 -23.25 1.14 5.48
N ALA A 107 -23.53 2.27 6.14
CA ALA A 107 -24.79 2.52 6.84
C ALA A 107 -25.78 3.28 5.95
N SER A 108 -25.30 4.35 5.31
CA SER A 108 -26.10 5.21 4.43
C SER A 108 -25.21 5.94 3.42
N THR A 109 -25.82 6.54 2.40
CA THR A 109 -25.15 7.44 1.45
C THR A 109 -25.78 8.82 1.48
N TYR A 110 -24.95 9.83 1.27
CA TYR A 110 -25.40 11.22 1.11
C TYR A 110 -24.76 11.84 -0.13
N SER A 111 -25.54 12.57 -0.93
CA SER A 111 -25.07 13.31 -2.11
C SER A 111 -24.95 14.79 -1.78
N TYR A 112 -23.75 15.35 -1.95
CA TYR A 112 -23.52 16.79 -1.88
C TYR A 112 -23.53 17.38 -3.29
N ASP A 113 -24.65 17.99 -3.66
CA ASP A 113 -24.86 18.50 -5.02
C ASP A 113 -23.87 19.61 -5.39
N GLU A 114 -23.51 20.49 -4.45
CA GLU A 114 -22.55 21.57 -4.67
C GLU A 114 -21.12 21.08 -4.96
N ARG A 115 -20.78 19.87 -4.50
CA ARG A 115 -19.44 19.28 -4.62
C ARG A 115 -19.37 18.19 -5.68
N ASP A 116 -20.48 17.91 -6.36
CA ASP A 116 -20.66 16.78 -7.25
C ASP A 116 -20.11 15.48 -6.67
N SER A 117 -20.41 15.23 -5.38
CA SER A 117 -19.85 14.09 -4.65
C SER A 117 -20.92 13.31 -3.89
N THR A 118 -20.70 12.01 -3.78
CA THR A 118 -21.47 11.11 -2.93
C THR A 118 -20.53 10.51 -1.89
N VAL A 119 -20.93 10.56 -0.63
CA VAL A 119 -20.17 10.01 0.50
C VAL A 119 -20.94 8.87 1.14
N LEU A 120 -20.22 8.03 1.88
CA LEU A 120 -20.80 6.94 2.64
C LEU A 120 -20.64 7.22 4.13
N SER A 121 -21.72 7.09 4.88
CA SER A 121 -21.66 6.98 6.33
C SER A 121 -21.40 5.51 6.70
N TRP A 122 -20.58 5.30 7.72
CA TRP A 122 -20.06 3.99 8.09
C TRP A 122 -20.63 3.50 9.41
N ALA A 123 -20.94 2.21 9.46
CA ALA A 123 -21.12 1.46 10.69
C ALA A 123 -19.87 0.60 10.97
N VAL A 124 -19.55 0.40 12.24
CA VAL A 124 -18.46 -0.47 12.66
C VAL A 124 -18.91 -1.92 12.51
N GLY A 125 -18.30 -2.65 11.56
CA GLY A 125 -18.54 -4.09 11.40
C GLY A 125 -17.70 -4.92 12.37
N ARG A 126 -16.40 -4.63 12.47
CA ARG A 126 -15.48 -5.29 13.41
C ARG A 126 -14.35 -4.34 13.79
N SER A 127 -13.92 -4.34 15.04
CA SER A 127 -12.77 -3.54 15.49
C SER A 127 -11.95 -4.26 16.55
N GLN A 128 -10.68 -3.84 16.69
CA GLN A 128 -9.78 -4.26 17.76
C GLN A 128 -8.81 -3.11 18.09
N GLY A 129 -8.57 -2.90 19.39
CA GLY A 129 -7.65 -1.86 19.88
C GLY A 129 -8.23 -0.45 19.82
N ALA A 130 -7.46 0.53 20.28
CA ALA A 130 -7.90 1.92 20.47
C ALA A 130 -7.24 2.92 19.49
N GLY A 131 -7.00 2.50 18.24
CA GLY A 131 -6.27 3.31 17.25
C GLY A 131 -7.13 4.26 16.41
N PHE A 132 -8.45 4.06 16.39
CA PHE A 132 -9.36 4.76 15.47
C PHE A 132 -10.66 5.17 16.16
N GLN A 133 -11.17 6.34 15.79
CA GLN A 133 -12.51 6.79 16.13
C GLN A 133 -13.33 6.94 14.84
N VAL A 134 -14.48 6.27 14.78
CA VAL A 134 -15.36 6.28 13.60
C VAL A 134 -16.52 7.22 13.90
N SER A 135 -16.76 8.17 13.00
CA SER A 135 -17.84 9.15 13.15
C SER A 135 -18.45 9.47 11.80
N GLY A 136 -19.68 9.00 11.59
CA GLY A 136 -20.45 9.23 10.36
C GLY A 136 -19.68 8.80 9.12
N GLU A 137 -19.25 9.79 8.33
CA GLU A 137 -18.57 9.60 7.04
C GLU A 137 -17.05 9.36 7.16
N SER A 138 -16.50 9.50 8.38
CA SER A 138 -15.06 9.68 8.58
C SER A 138 -14.45 8.78 9.65
N ILE A 139 -13.14 8.56 9.53
CA ILE A 139 -12.31 7.83 10.49
C ILE A 139 -11.21 8.77 10.99
N THR A 140 -11.16 9.03 12.29
CA THR A 140 -10.08 9.79 12.92
C THR A 140 -9.02 8.84 13.47
N VAL A 141 -7.77 9.09 13.10
CA VAL A 141 -6.60 8.37 13.58
C VAL A 141 -6.22 8.91 14.95
N VAL A 142 -6.22 8.05 15.98
CA VAL A 142 -5.87 8.43 17.35
C VAL A 142 -4.36 8.30 17.56
N THR A 143 -3.79 7.17 17.13
CA THR A 143 -2.37 6.87 17.27
C THR A 143 -1.68 7.02 15.92
N GLU A 144 -0.57 7.74 15.85
CA GLU A 144 0.19 7.83 14.60
C GLU A 144 0.88 6.51 14.24
N GLY A 145 1.07 6.25 12.94
CA GLY A 145 1.74 5.03 12.49
C GLY A 145 1.54 4.70 11.01
N SER A 146 2.10 3.57 10.60
CA SER A 146 1.90 3.01 9.27
C SER A 146 0.68 2.08 9.26
N TYR A 147 -0.25 2.36 8.35
CA TYR A 147 -1.52 1.67 8.27
C TYR A 147 -1.74 1.10 6.89
N PHE A 148 -2.18 -0.15 6.82
CA PHE A 148 -2.72 -0.72 5.61
C PHE A 148 -4.20 -0.36 5.52
N ILE A 149 -4.57 0.35 4.45
CA ILE A 149 -5.93 0.80 4.17
C ILE A 149 -6.44 0.00 2.97
N TYR A 150 -7.67 -0.47 3.03
CA TYR A 150 -8.36 -1.12 1.91
C TYR A 150 -9.79 -0.66 1.79
N SER A 151 -10.32 -0.70 0.57
CA SER A 151 -11.72 -0.35 0.31
C SER A 151 -12.25 -1.06 -0.91
N GLN A 152 -13.55 -1.34 -0.89
CA GLN A 152 -14.31 -1.83 -2.02
C GLN A 152 -15.63 -1.08 -2.11
N VAL A 153 -16.04 -0.74 -3.33
CA VAL A 153 -17.39 -0.23 -3.62
C VAL A 153 -17.95 -0.98 -4.82
N LEU A 154 -19.19 -1.46 -4.70
CA LEU A 154 -19.94 -2.02 -5.83
C LEU A 154 -20.82 -0.94 -6.45
N TYR A 155 -20.48 -0.52 -7.67
CA TYR A 155 -21.25 0.44 -8.44
C TYR A 155 -22.34 -0.27 -9.22
N LYS A 156 -23.53 0.33 -9.22
CA LYS A 156 -24.66 -0.03 -10.09
C LYS A 156 -25.02 1.11 -11.08
N ASP A 157 -24.17 2.12 -11.15
CA ASP A 157 -24.37 3.36 -11.89
C ASP A 157 -24.05 3.19 -13.40
N PRO A 158 -24.91 3.65 -14.33
CA PRO A 158 -24.69 3.54 -15.77
C PRO A 158 -23.62 4.48 -16.33
N THR A 159 -23.05 5.34 -15.50
CA THR A 159 -21.99 6.25 -15.91
C THR A 159 -20.75 5.51 -16.35
N ARG A 160 -20.23 5.89 -17.54
CA ARG A 160 -19.07 5.29 -18.19
C ARG A 160 -17.88 5.01 -17.26
N LEU A 161 -17.59 5.89 -16.31
CA LEU A 161 -16.48 5.75 -15.37
C LEU A 161 -16.96 6.02 -13.96
N MET A 162 -16.80 5.04 -13.09
CA MET A 162 -17.09 5.14 -11.65
C MET A 162 -15.84 4.88 -10.83
N GLY A 163 -15.83 5.33 -9.60
CA GLY A 163 -14.64 5.27 -8.78
C GLY A 163 -14.80 6.00 -7.47
N HIS A 164 -13.85 5.80 -6.57
CA HIS A 164 -13.82 6.51 -5.29
C HIS A 164 -12.41 6.96 -4.97
N VAL A 165 -12.32 7.93 -4.07
CA VAL A 165 -11.09 8.51 -3.56
C VAL A 165 -11.11 8.38 -2.05
N ILE A 166 -10.01 7.88 -1.49
CA ILE A 166 -9.77 7.97 -0.04
C ILE A 166 -8.88 9.19 0.19
N THR A 167 -9.39 10.10 1.00
CA THR A 167 -8.79 11.40 1.28
C THR A 167 -8.41 11.46 2.75
N LYS A 168 -7.19 11.93 3.03
CA LYS A 168 -6.71 12.33 4.36
C LYS A 168 -6.85 13.84 4.51
N ARG A 169 -7.38 14.29 5.64
CA ARG A 169 -7.35 15.70 6.08
C ARG A 169 -6.61 15.81 7.40
N LEU A 170 -5.71 16.78 7.51
CA LEU A 170 -5.00 17.09 8.75
C LEU A 170 -4.78 18.60 8.83
N LYS A 171 -5.29 19.24 9.89
CA LYS A 171 -5.14 20.71 10.11
C LYS A 171 -5.53 21.55 8.88
N GLY A 172 -6.59 21.15 8.18
CA GLY A 172 -7.09 21.81 6.97
C GLY A 172 -6.38 21.43 5.67
N ALA A 173 -5.23 20.75 5.71
CA ALA A 173 -4.57 20.24 4.52
C ALA A 173 -5.21 18.94 4.04
N GLU A 174 -5.56 18.88 2.75
CA GLU A 174 -6.17 17.71 2.12
C GLU A 174 -5.14 16.95 1.25
N THR A 175 -5.11 15.62 1.36
CA THR A 175 -4.24 14.75 0.55
C THR A 175 -5.01 13.52 0.10
N LYS A 176 -5.00 13.24 -1.21
CA LYS A 176 -5.61 12.04 -1.78
C LYS A 176 -4.65 10.86 -1.62
N LEU A 177 -5.01 9.88 -0.79
CA LEU A 177 -4.15 8.72 -0.48
C LEU A 177 -4.17 7.70 -1.62
N MET A 178 -5.38 7.33 -2.06
CA MET A 178 -5.59 6.32 -3.09
C MET A 178 -6.88 6.58 -3.84
N LYS A 179 -6.94 6.06 -5.07
CA LYS A 179 -8.11 6.15 -5.94
C LYS A 179 -8.39 4.77 -6.52
N CYS A 180 -9.67 4.49 -6.74
CA CYS A 180 -10.11 3.37 -7.54
C CYS A 180 -10.93 3.91 -8.71
N LEU A 181 -10.66 3.43 -9.93
CA LEU A 181 -11.43 3.78 -11.13
C LEU A 181 -11.84 2.52 -11.87
N LYS A 182 -13.07 2.49 -12.37
CA LYS A 182 -13.65 1.36 -13.08
C LYS A 182 -14.56 1.83 -14.20
N SER A 183 -14.33 1.31 -15.40
CA SER A 183 -15.25 1.49 -16.51
C SER A 183 -16.52 0.70 -16.26
N MET A 184 -17.67 1.34 -16.50
CA MET A 184 -18.99 0.71 -16.45
C MET A 184 -19.46 0.37 -17.87
N PRO A 185 -20.28 -0.69 -18.02
CA PRO A 185 -20.85 -1.05 -19.32
C PRO A 185 -22.02 -0.10 -19.66
N SER A 186 -21.98 0.49 -20.85
CA SER A 186 -22.94 1.54 -21.27
C SER A 186 -24.26 1.00 -21.84
N ASN A 187 -24.33 -0.29 -22.19
CA ASN A 187 -25.42 -0.87 -22.98
C ASN A 187 -26.06 -2.12 -22.32
N VAL A 188 -26.07 -2.17 -20.99
CA VAL A 188 -26.59 -3.32 -20.24
C VAL A 188 -27.58 -2.84 -19.19
N SER A 189 -28.73 -3.51 -19.08
CA SER A 189 -29.65 -3.30 -17.97
C SER A 189 -29.00 -3.78 -16.67
N GLY A 190 -28.76 -2.87 -15.72
CA GLY A 190 -28.12 -3.20 -14.44
C GLY A 190 -26.60 -3.29 -14.52
N PRO A 191 -25.89 -2.19 -14.82
CA PRO A 191 -24.44 -2.18 -14.95
C PRO A 191 -23.80 -2.40 -13.57
N LEU A 192 -23.11 -3.52 -13.35
CA LEU A 192 -22.50 -3.85 -12.06
C LEU A 192 -20.98 -4.00 -12.19
N ASN A 193 -20.22 -3.26 -11.36
CA ASN A 193 -18.80 -3.52 -11.17
C ASN A 193 -18.33 -3.18 -9.77
N THR A 194 -17.49 -4.03 -9.21
CA THR A 194 -16.70 -3.72 -8.02
C THR A 194 -15.46 -2.91 -8.40
N CYS A 195 -15.06 -2.01 -7.50
CA CYS A 195 -13.78 -1.33 -7.55
C CYS A 195 -13.12 -1.48 -6.17
N TYR A 196 -11.99 -2.19 -6.14
CA TYR A 196 -11.19 -2.42 -4.95
C TYR A 196 -9.85 -1.70 -5.06
N THR A 197 -9.41 -1.06 -3.98
CA THR A 197 -8.06 -0.47 -3.88
C THR A 197 -7.53 -0.60 -2.45
N ALA A 198 -6.21 -0.72 -2.31
CA ALA A 198 -5.54 -0.85 -1.04
C ALA A 198 -4.09 -0.36 -1.10
N GLY A 199 -3.49 -0.05 0.05
CA GLY A 199 -2.15 0.49 0.15
C GLY A 199 -1.74 0.82 1.58
N ILE A 200 -0.43 0.97 1.79
CA ILE A 200 0.15 1.34 3.09
C ILE A 200 0.43 2.84 3.09
N HIS A 201 -0.06 3.53 4.12
CA HIS A 201 0.14 4.97 4.30
C HIS A 201 0.56 5.27 5.75
N PHE A 202 1.47 6.22 5.91
CA PHE A 202 1.74 6.80 7.22
C PHE A 202 0.67 7.85 7.54
N LEU A 203 0.08 7.75 8.73
CA LEU A 203 -0.97 8.64 9.21
C LEU A 203 -0.58 9.21 10.57
N GLU A 204 -0.60 10.53 10.67
CA GLU A 204 -0.38 11.30 11.89
C GLU A 204 -1.63 11.24 12.79
N SER A 205 -1.42 11.37 14.10
CA SER A 205 -2.52 11.54 15.06
C SER A 205 -3.37 12.76 14.70
N GLY A 206 -4.69 12.59 14.78
CA GLY A 206 -5.68 13.59 14.37
C GLY A 206 -5.98 13.61 12.86
N SER A 207 -5.33 12.76 12.05
CA SER A 207 -5.69 12.61 10.64
C SER A 207 -7.11 12.09 10.50
N VAL A 208 -7.90 12.72 9.62
CA VAL A 208 -9.27 12.31 9.30
C VAL A 208 -9.29 11.70 7.91
N LEU A 209 -9.75 10.45 7.79
CA LEU A 209 -9.93 9.75 6.53
C LEU A 209 -11.40 9.79 6.11
N GLU A 210 -11.65 10.00 4.83
CA GLU A 210 -12.97 10.00 4.21
C GLU A 210 -12.89 9.29 2.86
N LEU A 211 -13.91 8.49 2.54
CA LEU A 211 -14.08 7.92 1.21
C LEU A 211 -15.22 8.65 0.50
N SER A 212 -14.91 9.20 -0.67
CA SER A 212 -15.88 9.93 -1.51
C SER A 212 -15.89 9.39 -2.93
N VAL A 213 -17.08 9.33 -3.51
CA VAL A 213 -17.31 9.08 -4.93
C VAL A 213 -17.45 10.45 -5.59
N PRO A 214 -16.57 10.83 -6.53
CA PRO A 214 -16.62 12.13 -7.22
C PRO A 214 -17.71 12.13 -8.31
N ARG A 215 -18.94 11.90 -7.86
CA ARG A 215 -20.14 11.88 -8.67
C ARG A 215 -21.34 12.24 -7.80
N ARG A 216 -22.16 13.19 -8.27
CA ARG A 216 -23.46 13.49 -7.68
C ARG A 216 -24.41 12.31 -7.82
N SER A 217 -25.16 12.00 -6.75
CA SER A 217 -26.19 10.96 -6.73
C SER A 217 -25.69 9.62 -7.28
N ALA A 218 -24.48 9.21 -6.89
CA ALA A 218 -23.87 8.00 -7.39
C ALA A 218 -24.65 6.75 -6.95
N GLU A 219 -24.94 5.87 -7.91
CA GLU A 219 -25.64 4.63 -7.59
C GLU A 219 -24.68 3.50 -7.23
N LEU A 220 -24.75 3.04 -5.97
CA LEU A 220 -23.92 1.97 -5.43
C LEU A 220 -24.72 1.03 -4.53
N LEU A 221 -24.19 -0.18 -4.27
CA LEU A 221 -24.85 -1.15 -3.40
C LEU A 221 -24.44 -0.96 -1.93
N ILE A 222 -25.42 -0.68 -1.07
CA ILE A 222 -25.27 -0.58 0.39
C ILE A 222 -25.41 -1.99 0.98
N SER A 223 -24.35 -2.78 0.86
CA SER A 223 -24.27 -4.13 1.45
C SER A 223 -22.87 -4.38 1.98
N ALA A 224 -22.77 -4.93 3.19
CA ALA A 224 -21.51 -5.19 3.90
C ALA A 224 -20.52 -6.08 3.12
N GLN A 225 -21.02 -6.97 2.26
CA GLN A 225 -20.17 -7.85 1.44
C GLN A 225 -19.70 -7.21 0.15
N ALA A 226 -20.43 -6.19 -0.33
CA ALA A 226 -20.19 -5.56 -1.63
C ALA A 226 -19.37 -4.28 -1.49
N THR A 227 -19.68 -3.48 -0.47
CA THR A 227 -19.08 -2.19 -0.20
C THR A 227 -18.57 -2.18 1.24
N PHE A 228 -17.30 -1.82 1.45
CA PHE A 228 -16.67 -1.79 2.76
C PHE A 228 -15.36 -1.00 2.72
N MET A 229 -14.90 -0.58 3.89
CA MET A 229 -13.59 0.04 4.07
C MET A 229 -12.94 -0.54 5.32
N GLY A 230 -11.62 -0.66 5.35
CA GLY A 230 -10.94 -1.03 6.57
C GLY A 230 -9.52 -0.53 6.63
N ILE A 231 -9.00 -0.55 7.85
CA ILE A 231 -7.68 -0.03 8.19
C ILE A 231 -7.11 -0.85 9.34
N PHE A 232 -5.81 -1.19 9.27
CA PHE A 232 -5.10 -1.84 10.36
C PHE A 232 -3.63 -1.40 10.47
N SER A 233 -3.10 -1.38 11.68
CA SER A 233 -1.69 -1.07 11.96
C SER A 233 -0.79 -2.20 11.48
N VAL A 234 0.27 -1.86 10.74
CA VAL A 234 1.26 -2.80 10.19
C VAL A 234 2.32 -3.14 11.23
#